data_AF-A0A671WJ47-F1
#
_entry.id   AF-A0A671WJ47-F1
#
_cell.length_a   1.000
_cell.length_b   1.000
_cell.length_c   1.000
_cell.angle_alpha   90.00
_cell.angle_beta   90.00
_cell.angle_gamma   90.00
#
_symmetry.space_group_name_H-M   'P 1'
#
loop_
_entity.id
_entity.type
_entity.pdbx_description
1 polymer ?
#
loop_
_entity_poly.entity_id
_entity_poly.type
_entity_poly.pdbx_seq_one_letter_code
_entity_poly.pdbx_strand_id
1 'polypeptide(L)'
;MPNSPSSMVNQYRLEEDEEEQLDANTKDLFIDVDNPESHVTAIETFIMYRVVTKTTRSEFDSSEYEVWRRYQDFLWLRSRLEENHPTLIVHPLPEKFVMKGMVERFNDDFIETRRKALHRFLNKISAHPILSYNQHLKVFLTAQELSSHRKQGPGFLSRMGETVRAVANSVRGLRSRPEEFTLMQEYVEDFSNKICSVDKVTQRIIKEQREYVDELKQYSPTYTQWAGSEEELAESLNGVANCLVRCSKETEEQIYHLSEVLVPTLHEYVLCAETLKAVMRRRDNIQAEFEAKSEALASRKADQDALQEEMDGLADRVELANNALKGDWSRWQNSMRTDLKSAFISTAEKNMEYYEKVRAQNFKSLNR
;
A
#
# COMPACT_ATOMS: atom_id res chain seq x y z
N MET A 1 34.29 -13.46 -14.69
CA MET A 1 34.57 -12.49 -13.60
C MET A 1 33.27 -12.28 -12.85
N PRO A 2 33.22 -12.36 -11.51
CA PRO A 2 32.00 -11.99 -10.81
C PRO A 2 31.81 -10.47 -10.94
N ASN A 3 30.61 -10.05 -11.37
CA ASN A 3 30.28 -8.62 -11.47
C ASN A 3 30.42 -7.99 -10.09
N SER A 4 31.10 -6.85 -10.01
CA SER A 4 31.20 -6.07 -8.76
C SER A 4 29.79 -5.70 -8.28
N PRO A 5 29.50 -5.70 -6.96
CA PRO A 5 28.22 -5.24 -6.43
C PRO A 5 27.78 -3.89 -6.98
N SER A 6 28.73 -2.95 -7.15
CA SER A 6 28.47 -1.63 -7.74
C SER A 6 28.08 -1.70 -9.22
N SER A 7 28.57 -2.69 -9.98
CA SER A 7 28.20 -2.90 -11.38
C SER A 7 26.78 -3.44 -11.52
N MET A 8 26.33 -4.26 -10.58
CA MET A 8 24.94 -4.74 -10.56
C MET A 8 23.99 -3.60 -10.18
N VAL A 9 24.30 -2.82 -9.14
CA VAL A 9 23.50 -1.66 -8.74
C VAL A 9 23.36 -0.65 -9.89
N ASN A 10 24.46 -0.35 -10.61
CA ASN A 10 24.41 0.56 -11.75
C ASN A 10 23.60 0.02 -12.92
N GLN A 11 23.64 -1.29 -13.18
CA GLN A 11 22.83 -1.91 -14.23
C GLN A 11 21.33 -1.81 -13.90
N TYR A 12 20.95 -2.06 -12.64
CA TYR A 12 19.58 -1.92 -12.19
C TYR A 12 19.07 -0.48 -12.20
N ARG A 13 19.94 0.50 -11.96
CA ARG A 13 19.60 1.93 -11.99
C ARG A 13 19.31 2.42 -13.41
N LEU A 14 20.03 1.90 -14.41
CA LEU A 14 19.79 2.21 -15.82
C LEU A 14 18.47 1.62 -16.32
N GLU A 15 18.11 0.41 -15.89
CA GLU A 15 16.81 -0.21 -16.18
C GLU A 15 15.65 0.59 -15.55
N GLU A 16 15.85 1.15 -14.35
CA GLU A 16 14.89 2.04 -13.69
C GLU A 16 14.73 3.39 -14.42
N ASP A 17 15.84 4.02 -14.84
CA ASP A 17 15.82 5.26 -15.60
C ASP A 17 15.07 5.10 -16.96
N GLU A 18 15.17 3.92 -17.60
CA GLU A 18 14.46 3.60 -18.85
C GLU A 18 12.95 3.31 -18.63
N GLU A 19 12.58 2.58 -17.58
CA GLU A 19 11.17 2.33 -17.22
C GLU A 19 10.46 3.62 -16.75
N GLU A 20 11.12 4.46 -15.95
CA GLU A 20 10.57 5.75 -15.51
C GLU A 20 10.37 6.75 -16.68
N GLN A 21 11.26 6.74 -17.68
CA GLN A 21 11.13 7.58 -18.87
C GLN A 21 9.99 7.15 -19.80
N LEU A 22 9.71 5.84 -19.91
CA LEU A 22 8.56 5.32 -20.65
C LEU A 22 7.22 5.68 -19.96
N ASP A 23 7.17 5.61 -18.63
CA ASP A 23 5.97 5.97 -17.85
C ASP A 23 5.68 7.48 -17.82
N ALA A 24 6.71 8.33 -17.85
CA ALA A 24 6.57 9.79 -17.83
C ALA A 24 5.86 10.35 -19.09
N ASN A 25 6.08 9.73 -20.26
CA ASN A 25 5.45 10.15 -21.52
C ASN A 25 3.98 9.72 -21.69
N THR A 26 3.45 8.92 -20.75
CA THR A 26 2.10 8.31 -20.87
C THR A 26 1.14 8.77 -19.76
N LYS A 27 1.62 9.50 -18.74
CA LYS A 27 0.76 10.02 -17.66
C LYS A 27 -0.01 11.25 -18.10
N ASP A 28 -1.33 11.16 -18.02
CA ASP A 28 -2.28 12.22 -18.38
C ASP A 28 -3.09 12.75 -17.18
N LEU A 29 -2.92 12.14 -16.01
CA LEU A 29 -3.47 12.54 -14.72
C LEU A 29 -2.34 12.65 -13.68
N PHE A 30 -2.13 13.85 -13.16
CA PHE A 30 -1.17 14.16 -12.10
C PHE A 30 -1.94 14.56 -10.85
N ILE A 31 -1.83 13.76 -9.79
CA ILE A 31 -2.60 13.96 -8.56
C ILE A 31 -1.64 14.15 -7.40
N ASP A 32 -1.83 15.24 -6.66
CA ASP A 32 -1.18 15.47 -5.39
C ASP A 32 -2.19 15.50 -4.24
N VAL A 33 -1.78 15.01 -3.07
CA VAL A 33 -2.60 14.96 -1.86
C VAL A 33 -1.77 15.54 -0.74
N ASP A 34 -2.12 16.74 -0.32
CA ASP A 34 -1.32 17.54 0.59
C ASP A 34 -2.17 18.31 1.61
N ASN A 35 -1.50 19.23 2.32
CA ASN A 35 -2.09 20.18 3.26
C ASN A 35 -3.18 19.57 4.18
N PRO A 36 -2.82 18.65 5.09
CA PRO A 36 -3.79 18.08 6.01
C PRO A 36 -4.32 19.15 6.98
N GLU A 37 -5.64 19.34 7.03
CA GLU A 37 -6.29 20.32 7.89
C GLU A 37 -7.34 19.69 8.80
N SER A 38 -7.35 20.09 10.07
CA SER A 38 -8.37 19.67 11.04
C SER A 38 -9.63 20.50 10.88
N HIS A 39 -10.74 19.84 10.58
CA HIS A 39 -12.04 20.45 10.43
C HIS A 39 -12.97 20.05 11.58
N VAL A 40 -13.56 21.03 12.25
CA VAL A 40 -14.47 20.84 13.38
C VAL A 40 -15.89 21.15 12.94
N THR A 41 -16.78 20.17 13.03
CA THR A 41 -18.22 20.35 12.85
C THR A 41 -18.93 20.27 14.20
N ALA A 42 -20.24 20.57 14.23
CA ALA A 42 -21.05 20.44 15.44
C ALA A 42 -21.12 19.00 16.01
N ILE A 43 -20.79 17.98 15.20
CA ILE A 43 -21.00 16.56 15.51
C ILE A 43 -19.66 15.80 15.59
N GLU A 44 -18.66 16.18 14.80
CA GLU A 44 -17.37 15.49 14.75
C GLU A 44 -16.21 16.38 14.31
N THR A 45 -15.00 15.99 14.70
CA THR A 45 -13.74 16.53 14.20
C THR A 45 -13.07 15.50 13.29
N PHE A 46 -12.63 15.92 12.11
CA PHE A 46 -11.94 15.06 11.14
C PHE A 46 -10.86 15.81 10.38
N ILE A 47 -9.89 15.08 9.84
CA ILE A 47 -8.86 15.64 8.94
C ILE A 47 -9.37 15.60 7.50
N MET A 48 -9.23 16.73 6.81
CA MET A 48 -9.37 16.86 5.37
C MET A 48 -7.98 17.00 4.73
N TYR A 49 -7.87 16.55 3.50
CA TYR A 49 -6.67 16.64 2.67
C TYR A 49 -7.05 17.42 1.43
N ARG A 50 -6.16 18.32 1.01
CA ARG A 50 -6.28 18.97 -0.29
C ARG A 50 -5.85 17.98 -1.37
N VAL A 51 -6.67 17.83 -2.40
CA VAL A 51 -6.39 17.00 -3.56
C VAL A 51 -6.31 17.90 -4.78
N VAL A 52 -5.09 18.06 -5.31
CA VAL A 52 -4.83 18.84 -6.52
C VAL A 52 -4.69 17.88 -7.68
N THR A 53 -5.47 18.09 -8.74
CA THR A 53 -5.44 17.27 -9.96
C THR A 53 -5.10 18.14 -11.14
N LYS A 54 -4.07 17.77 -11.89
CA LYS A 54 -3.74 18.34 -13.21
C LYS A 54 -3.93 17.28 -14.27
N THR A 55 -4.54 17.64 -15.39
CA THR A 55 -4.93 16.68 -16.43
C THR A 55 -4.79 17.27 -17.82
N THR A 56 -4.42 16.42 -18.78
CA THR A 56 -4.44 16.74 -20.22
C THR A 56 -5.61 16.07 -20.95
N ARG A 57 -6.47 15.35 -20.22
CA ARG A 57 -7.61 14.64 -20.81
C ARG A 57 -8.75 15.59 -21.17
N SER A 58 -9.19 15.53 -22.42
CA SER A 58 -10.29 16.36 -22.94
C SER A 58 -11.66 16.10 -22.30
N GLU A 59 -11.83 14.97 -21.61
CA GLU A 59 -13.06 14.65 -20.88
C GLU A 59 -13.23 15.47 -19.59
N PHE A 60 -12.22 16.25 -19.16
CA PHE A 60 -12.30 17.16 -18.03
C PHE A 60 -12.59 18.59 -18.51
N ASP A 61 -13.47 19.29 -17.78
CA ASP A 61 -13.88 20.67 -18.11
C ASP A 61 -12.78 21.71 -17.81
N SER A 62 -11.81 21.36 -16.97
CA SER A 62 -10.65 22.18 -16.58
C SER A 62 -9.38 21.34 -16.62
N SER A 63 -8.24 21.97 -16.88
CA SER A 63 -6.92 21.32 -16.81
C SER A 63 -6.41 21.16 -15.38
N GLU A 64 -7.03 21.84 -14.42
CA GLU A 64 -6.66 21.82 -13.01
C GLU A 64 -7.90 21.87 -12.11
N TYR A 65 -7.89 21.06 -11.05
CA TYR A 65 -8.90 21.02 -10.00
C TYR A 65 -8.24 21.01 -8.63
N GLU A 66 -8.86 21.71 -7.69
CA GLU A 66 -8.52 21.64 -6.28
C GLU A 66 -9.80 21.30 -5.50
N VAL A 67 -9.75 20.21 -4.74
CA VAL A 67 -10.89 19.75 -3.93
C VAL A 67 -10.41 19.26 -2.57
N TRP A 68 -11.28 19.35 -1.57
CA TRP A 68 -10.99 18.89 -0.21
C TRP A 68 -11.68 17.55 0.06
N ARG A 69 -10.91 16.59 0.59
CA ARG A 69 -11.37 15.22 0.82
C ARG A 69 -10.98 14.72 2.19
N ARG A 70 -11.93 14.16 2.94
CA ARG A 70 -11.63 13.44 4.18
C ARG A 70 -11.44 11.95 3.90
N TYR A 71 -10.83 11.22 4.82
CA TYR A 71 -10.60 9.77 4.68
C TYR A 71 -11.86 8.95 4.31
N GLN A 72 -13.05 9.34 4.78
CA GLN A 72 -14.32 8.68 4.39
C GLN A 72 -14.69 8.86 2.91
N ASP A 73 -14.26 9.94 2.25
CA ASP A 73 -14.43 10.11 0.81
C ASP A 73 -13.60 9.09 0.02
N PHE A 74 -12.37 8.83 0.47
CA PHE A 74 -11.51 7.83 -0.15
C PHE A 74 -12.09 6.42 0.00
N LEU A 75 -12.64 6.09 1.18
CA LEU A 75 -13.36 4.83 1.39
C LEU A 75 -14.56 4.70 0.45
N TRP A 76 -15.31 5.78 0.25
CA TRP A 76 -16.41 5.79 -0.72
C TRP A 76 -15.90 5.54 -2.14
N LEU A 77 -14.85 6.22 -2.58
CA LEU A 77 -14.26 6.03 -3.91
C LEU A 77 -13.82 4.57 -4.09
N ARG A 78 -13.03 4.03 -3.15
CA ARG A 78 -12.58 2.64 -3.18
C ARG A 78 -13.75 1.66 -3.28
N SER A 79 -14.78 1.84 -2.45
CA SER A 79 -15.98 1.01 -2.49
C SER A 79 -16.68 1.05 -3.85
N ARG A 80 -16.74 2.22 -4.50
CA ARG A 80 -17.34 2.36 -5.84
C ARG A 80 -16.51 1.70 -6.94
N LEU A 81 -15.19 1.80 -6.85
CA LEU A 81 -14.29 1.12 -7.79
C LEU A 81 -14.42 -0.39 -7.67
N GLU A 82 -14.49 -0.92 -6.45
CA GLU A 82 -14.67 -2.35 -6.19
C GLU A 82 -16.07 -2.86 -6.59
N GLU A 83 -17.11 -2.04 -6.48
CA GLU A 83 -18.46 -2.37 -6.97
C GLU A 83 -18.52 -2.42 -8.50
N ASN A 84 -17.94 -1.42 -9.18
CA ASN A 84 -17.97 -1.34 -10.65
C ASN A 84 -17.02 -2.37 -11.31
N HIS A 85 -15.94 -2.74 -10.63
CA HIS A 85 -14.91 -3.63 -11.14
C HIS A 85 -14.50 -4.67 -10.08
N PRO A 86 -15.34 -5.69 -9.82
CA PRO A 86 -15.18 -6.61 -8.69
C PRO A 86 -13.93 -7.48 -8.74
N THR A 87 -13.34 -7.67 -9.92
CA THR A 87 -12.15 -8.50 -10.11
C THR A 87 -10.88 -7.72 -10.46
N LEU A 88 -10.92 -6.38 -10.45
CA LEU A 88 -9.72 -5.56 -10.51
C LEU A 88 -9.13 -5.37 -9.11
N ILE A 89 -7.80 -5.27 -9.05
CA ILE A 89 -6.99 -5.09 -7.85
C ILE A 89 -6.91 -3.59 -7.56
N VAL A 90 -7.91 -3.11 -6.83
CA VAL A 90 -7.95 -1.73 -6.34
C VAL A 90 -6.95 -1.57 -5.20
N HIS A 91 -5.96 -0.68 -5.36
CA HIS A 91 -4.92 -0.45 -4.36
C HIS A 91 -5.53 -0.19 -2.96
N PRO A 92 -4.97 -0.74 -1.87
CA PRO A 92 -5.54 -0.58 -0.54
C PRO A 92 -5.46 0.87 -0.08
N LEU A 93 -6.37 1.22 0.84
CA LEU A 93 -6.26 2.43 1.64
C LEU A 93 -5.53 2.10 2.94
N PRO A 94 -4.84 3.06 3.57
CA PRO A 94 -4.30 2.85 4.91
C PRO A 94 -5.42 2.48 5.88
N GLU A 95 -5.11 1.71 6.92
CA GLU A 95 -6.13 1.20 7.83
C GLU A 95 -7.01 2.31 8.44
N LYS A 96 -8.31 2.00 8.58
CA LYS A 96 -9.19 2.83 9.40
C LYS A 96 -8.68 2.68 10.82
N PHE A 97 -8.32 3.80 11.44
CA PHE A 97 -7.82 3.78 12.82
C PHE A 97 -8.78 3.02 13.74
N VAL A 98 -8.35 1.86 14.26
CA VAL A 98 -9.08 1.10 15.28
C VAL A 98 -8.26 1.13 16.57
N MET A 99 -8.37 2.26 17.26
CA MET A 99 -8.24 2.41 18.71
C MET A 99 -6.91 2.01 19.39
N LYS A 100 -6.03 3.01 19.56
CA LYS A 100 -5.19 3.17 20.77
C LYS A 100 -5.19 4.65 21.22
N GLY A 101 -6.37 5.15 21.59
CA GLY A 101 -6.57 6.51 22.14
C GLY A 101 -6.96 7.58 21.11
N MET A 102 -7.78 8.56 21.53
CA MET A 102 -8.24 9.68 20.69
C MET A 102 -7.13 10.70 20.37
N VAL A 103 -6.00 10.64 21.08
CA VAL A 103 -4.88 11.60 20.95
C VAL A 103 -4.03 11.32 19.70
N GLU A 104 -3.93 10.05 19.28
CA GLU A 104 -3.02 9.65 18.21
C GLU A 104 -3.56 9.88 16.79
N ARG A 105 -4.90 9.99 16.62
CA ARG A 105 -5.50 10.30 15.30
C ARG A 105 -5.21 11.72 14.80
N PHE A 106 -4.78 12.59 15.71
CA PHE A 106 -4.33 13.96 15.45
C PHE A 106 -2.81 14.10 15.63
N ASN A 107 -2.09 12.98 15.78
CA ASN A 107 -0.64 12.99 15.75
C ASN A 107 -0.17 13.31 14.32
N ASP A 108 0.73 14.27 14.19
CA ASP A 108 1.28 14.72 12.91
C ASP A 108 1.92 13.55 12.13
N ASP A 109 2.63 12.63 12.81
CA ASP A 109 3.24 11.44 12.19
C ASP A 109 2.18 10.54 11.54
N PHE A 110 1.05 10.38 12.23
CA PHE A 110 -0.07 9.57 11.75
C PHE A 110 -0.78 10.25 10.57
N ILE A 111 -1.01 11.56 10.67
CA ILE A 111 -1.62 12.35 9.62
C ILE A 111 -0.76 12.30 8.35
N GLU A 112 0.55 12.44 8.49
CA GLU A 112 1.50 12.42 7.37
C GLU A 112 1.61 11.02 6.76
N THR A 113 1.73 9.97 7.58
CA THR A 113 1.72 8.58 7.10
C THR A 113 0.46 8.28 6.30
N ARG A 114 -0.70 8.71 6.80
CA ARG A 114 -1.97 8.56 6.09
C ARG A 114 -1.98 9.37 4.80
N ARG A 115 -1.53 10.63 4.81
CA ARG A 115 -1.47 11.49 3.62
C ARG A 115 -0.64 10.84 2.51
N LYS A 116 0.56 10.35 2.82
CA LYS A 116 1.43 9.60 1.89
C LYS A 116 0.70 8.40 1.28
N ALA A 117 0.03 7.60 2.10
CA ALA A 117 -0.72 6.44 1.62
C ALA A 117 -1.94 6.82 0.76
N LEU A 118 -2.64 7.92 1.09
CA LEU A 118 -3.75 8.43 0.27
C LEU A 118 -3.28 9.00 -1.07
N HIS A 119 -2.15 9.73 -1.08
CA HIS A 119 -1.48 10.18 -2.30
C HIS A 119 -1.15 9.00 -3.21
N ARG A 120 -0.52 7.96 -2.65
CA ARG A 120 -0.13 6.77 -3.37
C ARG A 120 -1.33 5.97 -3.88
N PHE A 121 -2.38 5.83 -3.09
CA PHE A 121 -3.66 5.26 -3.53
C PHE A 121 -4.17 5.95 -4.79
N LEU A 122 -4.33 7.28 -4.79
CA LEU A 122 -4.86 7.99 -5.97
C LEU A 122 -3.94 7.84 -7.18
N ASN A 123 -2.62 7.90 -6.99
CA ASN A 123 -1.67 7.73 -8.09
C ASN A 123 -1.69 6.30 -8.68
N LYS A 124 -1.88 5.26 -7.86
CA LYS A 124 -2.04 3.88 -8.36
C LYS A 124 -3.36 3.69 -9.11
N ILE A 125 -4.42 4.40 -8.72
CA ILE A 125 -5.71 4.39 -9.43
C ILE A 125 -5.64 5.19 -10.73
N SER A 126 -5.01 6.37 -10.75
CA SER A 126 -4.87 7.19 -11.95
C SER A 126 -3.94 6.59 -13.00
N ALA A 127 -2.94 5.80 -12.59
CA ALA A 127 -2.09 5.04 -13.50
C ALA A 127 -2.73 3.73 -14.00
N HIS A 128 -3.91 3.34 -13.50
CA HIS A 128 -4.57 2.10 -13.91
C HIS A 128 -5.32 2.31 -15.25
N PRO A 129 -5.14 1.45 -16.27
CA PRO A 129 -5.73 1.63 -17.60
C PRO A 129 -7.27 1.65 -17.61
N ILE A 130 -7.92 0.87 -16.74
CA ILE A 130 -9.38 0.88 -16.57
C ILE A 130 -9.85 1.85 -15.48
N LEU A 131 -9.32 1.76 -14.25
CA LEU A 131 -9.84 2.53 -13.11
C LEU A 131 -9.67 4.05 -13.26
N SER A 132 -8.67 4.51 -14.03
CA SER A 132 -8.44 5.94 -14.26
C SER A 132 -9.55 6.62 -15.06
N TYR A 133 -10.34 5.88 -15.84
CA TYR A 133 -11.49 6.37 -16.61
C TYR A 133 -12.82 6.20 -15.85
N ASN A 134 -12.78 5.73 -14.60
CA ASN A 134 -14.01 5.50 -13.85
C ASN A 134 -14.69 6.83 -13.48
N GLN A 135 -15.99 6.91 -13.74
CA GLN A 135 -16.77 8.13 -13.47
C GLN A 135 -16.75 8.56 -12.00
N HIS A 136 -16.67 7.62 -11.04
CA HIS A 136 -16.58 7.96 -9.62
C HIS A 136 -15.21 8.56 -9.26
N LEU A 137 -14.13 8.18 -9.94
CA LEU A 137 -12.84 8.85 -9.80
C LEU A 137 -12.94 10.29 -10.32
N LYS A 138 -13.52 10.49 -11.52
CA LYS A 138 -13.73 11.84 -12.06
C LYS A 138 -14.53 12.72 -11.09
N VAL A 139 -15.64 12.22 -10.56
CA VAL A 139 -16.44 12.92 -9.54
C VAL A 139 -15.61 13.20 -8.28
N PHE A 140 -14.83 12.23 -7.81
CA PHE A 140 -13.95 12.39 -6.66
C PHE A 140 -12.88 13.47 -6.87
N LEU A 141 -12.38 13.68 -8.09
CA LEU A 141 -11.33 14.67 -8.35
C LEU A 141 -11.89 16.06 -8.66
N THR A 142 -13.16 16.18 -9.07
CA THR A 142 -13.70 17.44 -9.63
C THR A 142 -14.84 18.06 -8.82
N ALA A 143 -15.65 17.26 -8.12
CA ALA A 143 -16.85 17.77 -7.43
C ALA A 143 -16.49 18.53 -6.14
N GLN A 144 -17.02 19.73 -5.92
CA GLN A 144 -16.78 20.43 -4.65
C GLN A 144 -17.41 19.68 -3.46
N GLU A 145 -18.61 19.11 -3.66
CA GLU A 145 -19.37 18.38 -2.64
C GLU A 145 -19.69 16.95 -3.09
N LEU A 146 -19.21 15.96 -2.34
CA LEU A 146 -19.49 14.53 -2.61
C LEU A 146 -20.81 14.03 -2.01
N SER A 147 -21.41 14.81 -1.10
CA SER A 147 -22.60 14.42 -0.34
C SER A 147 -23.82 14.09 -1.22
N SER A 148 -23.97 14.77 -2.35
CA SER A 148 -25.00 14.52 -3.38
C SER A 148 -24.81 13.18 -4.10
N HIS A 149 -23.56 12.80 -4.39
CA HIS A 149 -23.22 11.59 -5.13
C HIS A 149 -23.23 10.32 -4.25
N ARG A 150 -23.10 10.46 -2.92
CA ARG A 150 -23.18 9.31 -1.99
C ARG A 150 -24.58 8.68 -1.95
N LYS A 151 -25.64 9.45 -2.21
CA LYS A 151 -27.04 8.99 -2.15
C LYS A 151 -27.49 8.18 -3.38
N GLN A 152 -26.70 8.18 -4.45
CA GLN A 152 -27.06 7.56 -5.74
C GLN A 152 -26.65 6.08 -5.86
N GLY A 153 -26.04 5.48 -4.83
CA GLY A 153 -25.68 4.07 -4.84
C GLY A 153 -26.80 3.12 -4.38
N PRO A 154 -26.66 1.80 -4.58
CA PRO A 154 -27.63 0.82 -4.09
C PRO A 154 -27.84 1.00 -2.59
N GLY A 155 -29.10 1.08 -2.15
CA GLY A 155 -29.43 1.28 -0.74
C GLY A 155 -28.89 0.14 0.14
N PHE A 156 -28.75 0.40 1.45
CA PHE A 156 -28.26 -0.57 2.44
C PHE A 156 -28.95 -1.94 2.34
N LEU A 157 -30.24 -1.97 2.03
CA LEU A 157 -31.04 -3.18 1.83
C LEU A 157 -30.61 -4.02 0.62
N SER A 158 -30.18 -3.38 -0.48
CA SER A 158 -29.69 -4.07 -1.68
C SER A 158 -28.37 -4.80 -1.40
N ARG A 159 -27.45 -4.12 -0.71
CA ARG A 159 -26.15 -4.69 -0.30
C ARG A 159 -26.29 -5.88 0.65
N MET A 160 -27.29 -5.83 1.53
CA MET A 160 -27.63 -6.94 2.44
C MET A 160 -28.13 -8.17 1.65
N GLY A 161 -28.95 -7.98 0.62
CA GLY A 161 -29.40 -9.06 -0.26
C GLY A 161 -28.24 -9.72 -1.03
N GLU A 162 -27.30 -8.93 -1.53
CA GLU A 162 -26.08 -9.42 -2.19
C GLU A 162 -25.17 -10.19 -1.22
N THR A 163 -25.02 -9.70 0.01
CA THR A 163 -24.22 -10.38 1.05
C THR A 163 -24.82 -11.74 1.41
N VAL A 164 -26.15 -11.83 1.55
CA VAL A 164 -26.84 -13.11 1.82
C VAL A 164 -26.66 -14.08 0.65
N ARG A 165 -26.75 -13.60 -0.59
CA ARG A 165 -26.50 -14.43 -1.79
C ARG A 165 -25.05 -14.92 -1.86
N ALA A 166 -24.08 -14.06 -1.56
CA ALA A 166 -22.67 -14.41 -1.54
C ALA A 166 -22.36 -15.47 -0.47
N VAL A 167 -22.95 -15.35 0.73
CA VAL A 167 -22.84 -16.35 1.79
C VAL A 167 -23.49 -17.68 1.37
N ALA A 168 -24.68 -17.65 0.77
CA ALA A 168 -25.34 -18.86 0.27
C ALA A 168 -24.52 -19.58 -0.81
N ASN A 169 -23.88 -18.84 -1.71
CA ASN A 169 -22.98 -19.39 -2.73
C ASN A 169 -21.69 -19.94 -2.11
N SER A 170 -21.15 -19.27 -1.09
CA SER A 170 -19.97 -19.76 -0.34
C SER A 170 -20.23 -21.09 0.37
N VAL A 171 -21.47 -21.32 0.85
CA VAL A 171 -21.90 -22.58 1.49
C VAL A 171 -22.07 -23.71 0.46
N ARG A 172 -22.48 -23.40 -0.78
CA ARG A 172 -22.52 -24.38 -1.88
C ARG A 172 -21.12 -24.78 -2.34
N GLY A 173 -20.15 -23.88 -2.21
CA GLY A 173 -18.76 -24.09 -2.59
C GLY A 173 -18.54 -24.07 -4.10
N LEU A 174 -17.33 -23.67 -4.50
CA LEU A 174 -16.86 -23.76 -5.88
C LEU A 174 -16.58 -25.23 -6.23
N ARG A 175 -17.16 -25.76 -7.31
CA ARG A 175 -16.97 -27.18 -7.66
C ARG A 175 -15.59 -27.48 -8.22
N SER A 176 -15.12 -26.64 -9.14
CA SER A 176 -13.78 -26.73 -9.68
C SER A 176 -13.22 -25.36 -9.98
N ARG A 177 -12.05 -25.07 -9.43
CA ARG A 177 -11.28 -23.89 -9.81
C ARG A 177 -10.37 -24.25 -10.98
N PRO A 178 -10.35 -23.47 -12.08
CA PRO A 178 -9.36 -23.66 -13.13
C PRO A 178 -7.93 -23.58 -12.55
N GLU A 179 -7.02 -24.40 -13.07
CA GLU A 179 -5.67 -24.58 -12.53
C GLU A 179 -4.92 -23.26 -12.32
N GLU A 180 -5.01 -22.33 -13.29
CA GLU A 180 -4.43 -21.00 -13.21
C GLU A 180 -4.86 -20.21 -11.96
N PHE A 181 -6.14 -20.26 -11.60
CA PHE A 181 -6.67 -19.54 -10.43
C PHE A 181 -6.35 -20.28 -9.14
N THR A 182 -6.14 -21.60 -9.19
CA THR A 182 -5.61 -22.37 -8.06
C THR A 182 -4.19 -21.92 -7.74
N LEU A 183 -3.33 -21.83 -8.77
CA LEU A 183 -1.96 -21.32 -8.62
C LEU A 183 -1.94 -19.86 -8.12
N MET A 184 -2.86 -19.01 -8.61
CA MET A 184 -3.00 -17.64 -8.10
C MET A 184 -3.40 -17.63 -6.62
N GLN A 185 -4.37 -18.47 -6.20
CA GLN A 185 -4.77 -18.55 -4.79
C GLN A 185 -3.60 -18.99 -3.90
N GLU A 186 -2.87 -20.04 -4.29
CA GLU A 186 -1.70 -20.54 -3.56
C GLU A 186 -0.64 -19.43 -3.43
N TYR A 187 -0.37 -18.71 -4.53
CA TYR A 187 0.52 -17.56 -4.50
C TYR A 187 0.06 -16.48 -3.53
N VAL A 188 -1.25 -16.13 -3.51
CA VAL A 188 -1.78 -15.10 -2.61
C VAL A 188 -1.59 -15.48 -1.14
N GLU A 189 -1.85 -16.75 -0.78
CA GLU A 189 -1.67 -17.22 0.60
C GLU A 189 -0.19 -17.20 1.01
N ASP A 190 0.69 -17.72 0.15
CA ASP A 190 2.14 -17.69 0.37
C ASP A 190 2.68 -16.27 0.49
N PHE A 191 2.28 -15.39 -0.43
CA PHE A 191 2.65 -13.99 -0.42
C PHE A 191 2.19 -13.31 0.86
N SER A 192 0.92 -13.50 1.25
CA SER A 192 0.35 -12.93 2.48
C SER A 192 1.14 -13.36 3.71
N ASN A 193 1.46 -14.65 3.84
CA ASN A 193 2.24 -15.17 4.96
C ASN A 193 3.65 -14.58 5.00
N LYS A 194 4.32 -14.51 3.85
CA LYS A 194 5.69 -14.00 3.73
C LYS A 194 5.77 -12.50 4.00
N ILE A 195 4.91 -11.69 3.37
CA ILE A 195 4.95 -10.23 3.55
C ILE A 195 4.59 -9.83 4.99
N CYS A 196 3.62 -10.51 5.61
CA CYS A 196 3.30 -10.31 7.04
C CYS A 196 4.49 -10.66 7.95
N SER A 197 5.23 -11.71 7.62
CA SER A 197 6.41 -12.11 8.39
C SER A 197 7.52 -11.06 8.28
N VAL A 198 7.79 -10.59 7.06
CA VAL A 198 8.81 -9.56 6.80
C VAL A 198 8.45 -8.24 7.48
N ASP A 199 7.20 -7.79 7.40
CA ASP A 199 6.72 -6.59 8.11
C ASP A 199 6.95 -6.70 9.62
N LYS A 200 6.52 -7.81 10.24
CA LYS A 200 6.70 -8.05 11.68
C LYS A 200 8.17 -8.10 12.11
N VAL A 201 9.02 -8.75 11.32
CA VAL A 201 10.46 -8.84 11.59
C VAL A 201 11.10 -7.45 11.48
N THR A 202 10.77 -6.67 10.45
CA THR A 202 11.28 -5.29 10.28
C THR A 202 10.89 -4.40 11.46
N GLN A 203 9.63 -4.44 11.89
CA GLN A 203 9.18 -3.68 13.06
C GLN A 203 9.90 -4.11 14.35
N ARG A 204 10.16 -5.41 14.52
CA ARG A 204 10.94 -5.93 15.64
C ARG A 204 12.38 -5.44 15.61
N ILE A 205 13.04 -5.44 14.45
CA ILE A 205 14.40 -4.90 14.28
C ILE A 205 14.44 -3.44 14.71
N ILE A 206 13.50 -2.62 14.23
CA ILE A 206 13.41 -1.21 14.62
C ILE A 206 13.27 -1.05 16.14
N LYS A 207 12.41 -1.87 16.77
CA LYS A 207 12.23 -1.83 18.22
C LYS A 207 13.53 -2.15 18.96
N GLU A 208 14.19 -3.25 18.61
CA GLU A 208 15.45 -3.66 19.24
C GLU A 208 16.58 -2.64 19.00
N GLN A 209 16.63 -2.02 17.81
CA GLN A 209 17.59 -0.94 17.51
C GLN A 209 17.34 0.32 18.35
N ARG A 210 16.07 0.68 18.62
CA ARG A 210 15.74 1.81 19.51
C ARG A 210 16.21 1.53 20.95
N GLU A 211 15.95 0.32 21.46
CA GLU A 211 16.43 -0.10 22.78
C GLU A 211 17.96 -0.03 22.85
N TYR A 212 18.67 -0.48 21.80
CA TYR A 212 20.12 -0.36 21.70
C TYR A 212 20.62 1.09 21.69
N VAL A 213 19.95 1.99 20.98
CA VAL A 213 20.26 3.43 20.98
C VAL A 213 20.14 4.03 22.38
N ASP A 214 19.12 3.64 23.14
CA ASP A 214 18.93 4.12 24.51
C ASP A 214 20.07 3.68 25.43
N GLU A 215 20.58 2.45 25.27
CA GLU A 215 21.76 1.97 25.99
C GLU A 215 23.03 2.76 25.60
N LEU A 216 23.27 2.99 24.30
CA LEU A 216 24.41 3.79 23.84
C LEU A 216 24.42 5.20 24.45
N LYS A 217 23.24 5.82 24.57
CA LYS A 217 23.06 7.13 25.19
C LYS A 217 23.33 7.13 26.69
N GLN A 218 23.13 6.02 27.38
CA GLN A 218 23.45 5.88 28.81
C GLN A 218 24.96 5.65 29.05
N TYR A 219 25.64 4.95 28.13
CA TYR A 219 27.07 4.70 28.26
C TYR A 219 27.91 5.95 28.08
N SER A 220 27.56 6.86 27.16
CA SER A 220 28.38 8.06 26.91
C SER A 220 28.60 8.94 28.16
N PRO A 221 27.56 9.31 28.95
CA PRO A 221 27.74 10.00 30.22
C PRO A 221 28.58 9.20 31.23
N THR A 222 28.44 7.88 31.26
CA THR A 222 29.19 7.00 32.17
C THR A 222 30.69 7.07 31.87
N TYR A 223 31.08 6.97 30.60
CA TYR A 223 32.48 7.14 30.17
C TYR A 223 33.00 8.55 30.45
N THR A 224 32.18 9.58 30.25
CA THR A 224 32.55 10.98 30.55
C THR A 224 32.80 11.18 32.05
N GLN A 225 31.95 10.61 32.91
CA GLN A 225 32.12 10.68 34.36
C GLN A 225 33.37 9.90 34.83
N TRP A 226 33.62 8.73 34.23
CA TRP A 226 34.81 7.94 34.51
C TRP A 226 36.08 8.71 34.12
N ALA A 227 36.07 9.37 32.96
CA ALA A 227 37.18 10.24 32.53
C ALA A 227 37.49 11.35 33.54
N GLY A 228 36.50 11.83 34.30
CA GLY A 228 36.70 12.80 35.37
C GLY A 228 37.38 12.25 36.63
N SER A 229 37.46 10.93 36.78
CA SER A 229 38.09 10.25 37.93
C SER A 229 39.47 9.66 37.61
N GLU A 230 39.82 9.49 36.33
CA GLU A 230 41.05 8.84 35.87
C GLU A 230 41.87 9.77 34.98
N GLU A 231 42.88 10.45 35.54
CA GLU A 231 43.67 11.47 34.83
C GLU A 231 44.45 10.89 33.63
N GLU A 232 45.05 9.71 33.78
CA GLU A 232 45.88 9.10 32.72
C GLU A 232 45.06 8.57 31.53
N LEU A 233 43.81 8.19 31.76
CA LEU A 233 42.93 7.62 30.73
C LEU A 233 41.85 8.60 30.26
N ALA A 234 41.81 9.82 30.80
CA ALA A 234 40.75 10.79 30.57
C ALA A 234 40.51 11.08 29.08
N GLU A 235 41.56 11.24 28.29
CA GLU A 235 41.45 11.50 26.85
C GLU A 235 40.82 10.31 26.11
N SER A 236 41.32 9.09 26.36
CA SER A 236 40.80 7.86 25.76
C SER A 236 39.34 7.60 26.13
N LEU A 237 38.98 7.77 27.41
CA LEU A 237 37.61 7.59 27.91
C LEU A 237 36.65 8.63 27.30
N ASN A 238 37.07 9.88 27.18
CA ASN A 238 36.30 10.91 26.46
C ASN A 238 36.20 10.60 24.95
N GLY A 239 37.25 10.01 24.36
CA GLY A 239 37.22 9.49 22.99
C GLY A 239 36.14 8.44 22.78
N VAL A 240 36.03 7.47 23.71
CA VAL A 240 34.97 6.45 23.71
C VAL A 240 33.59 7.08 23.90
N ALA A 241 33.43 8.00 24.86
CA ALA A 241 32.17 8.70 25.09
C ALA A 241 31.66 9.43 23.83
N ASN A 242 32.56 10.13 23.12
CA ASN A 242 32.25 10.80 21.87
C ASN A 242 31.93 9.83 20.73
N CYS A 243 32.61 8.68 20.68
CA CYS A 243 32.30 7.62 19.71
C CYS A 243 30.88 7.10 19.92
N LEU A 244 30.49 6.82 21.17
CA LEU A 244 29.15 6.33 21.52
C LEU A 244 28.04 7.32 21.12
N VAL A 245 28.23 8.63 21.34
CA VAL A 245 27.25 9.66 20.89
C VAL A 245 27.08 9.62 19.37
N ARG A 246 28.17 9.48 18.63
CA ARG A 246 28.12 9.44 17.16
C ARG A 246 27.47 8.16 16.66
N CYS A 247 27.87 6.99 17.18
CA CYS A 247 27.23 5.72 16.86
C CYS A 247 25.73 5.76 17.15
N SER A 248 25.32 6.33 18.29
CA SER A 248 23.91 6.53 18.64
C SER A 248 23.18 7.32 17.55
N LYS A 249 23.74 8.48 17.15
CA LYS A 249 23.17 9.31 16.09
C LYS A 249 23.05 8.58 14.75
N GLU A 250 24.09 7.87 14.31
CA GLU A 250 24.05 7.14 13.03
C GLU A 250 23.01 6.00 13.07
N THR A 251 22.87 5.31 14.20
CA THR A 251 21.83 4.29 14.38
C THR A 251 20.43 4.91 14.37
N GLU A 252 20.24 6.09 14.95
CA GLU A 252 18.96 6.83 14.87
C GLU A 252 18.59 7.19 13.42
N GLU A 253 19.55 7.65 12.62
CA GLU A 253 19.34 7.93 11.19
C GLU A 253 18.94 6.67 10.42
N GLN A 254 19.54 5.52 10.74
CA GLN A 254 19.18 4.23 10.14
C GLN A 254 17.75 3.79 10.53
N ILE A 255 17.40 3.88 11.82
CA ILE A 255 16.07 3.57 12.34
C ILE A 255 15.00 4.45 11.67
N TYR A 256 15.29 5.74 11.51
CA TYR A 256 14.40 6.69 10.85
C TYR A 256 14.13 6.26 9.40
N HIS A 257 15.18 5.92 8.64
CA HIS A 257 15.03 5.44 7.27
C HIS A 257 14.19 4.16 7.17
N LEU A 258 14.43 3.17 8.05
CA LEU A 258 13.63 1.95 8.09
C LEU A 258 12.15 2.24 8.38
N SER A 259 11.89 3.19 9.28
CA SER A 259 10.53 3.59 9.70
C SER A 259 9.80 4.37 8.61
N GLU A 260 10.49 5.20 7.83
CA GLU A 260 9.89 6.07 6.81
C GLU A 260 9.80 5.46 5.41
N VAL A 261 10.67 4.51 5.09
CA VAL A 261 10.79 3.95 3.73
C VAL A 261 10.34 2.49 3.69
N LEU A 262 10.99 1.63 4.48
CA LEU A 262 10.77 0.19 4.37
C LEU A 262 9.45 -0.25 5.00
N VAL A 263 9.17 0.15 6.25
CA VAL A 263 7.94 -0.25 6.96
C VAL A 263 6.67 0.15 6.22
N PRO A 264 6.50 1.41 5.75
CA PRO A 264 5.27 1.79 5.05
C PRO A 264 5.05 0.99 3.77
N THR A 265 6.12 0.74 3.02
CA THR A 265 6.07 -0.08 1.79
C THR A 265 5.68 -1.53 2.09
N LEU A 266 6.31 -2.16 3.09
CA LEU A 266 5.96 -3.53 3.48
C LEU A 266 4.52 -3.64 3.97
N HIS A 267 4.09 -2.72 4.82
CA HIS A 267 2.75 -2.70 5.38
C HIS A 267 1.68 -2.45 4.31
N GLU A 268 1.96 -1.59 3.31
CA GLU A 268 1.09 -1.44 2.13
C GLU A 268 0.86 -2.77 1.41
N TYR A 269 1.91 -3.59 1.25
CA TYR A 269 1.78 -4.90 0.61
C TYR A 269 1.13 -5.97 1.50
N VAL A 270 1.18 -5.82 2.82
CA VAL A 270 0.31 -6.58 3.74
C VAL A 270 -1.16 -6.28 3.44
N LEU A 271 -1.53 -5.00 3.28
CA LEU A 271 -2.91 -4.61 2.93
C LEU A 271 -3.29 -5.01 1.49
N CYS A 272 -2.32 -5.01 0.57
CA CYS A 272 -2.53 -5.51 -0.79
C CYS A 272 -2.87 -7.02 -0.75
N ALA A 273 -2.20 -7.81 0.08
CA ALA A 273 -2.48 -9.24 0.19
C ALA A 273 -3.95 -9.52 0.57
N GLU A 274 -4.51 -8.72 1.49
CA GLU A 274 -5.95 -8.82 1.83
C GLU A 274 -6.86 -8.39 0.68
N THR A 275 -6.44 -7.40 -0.12
CA THR A 275 -7.14 -7.02 -1.35
C THR A 275 -7.16 -8.15 -2.37
N LEU A 276 -6.03 -8.85 -2.58
CA LEU A 276 -5.95 -9.99 -3.48
C LEU A 276 -6.86 -11.12 -3.03
N LYS A 277 -6.86 -11.45 -1.73
CA LYS A 277 -7.78 -12.45 -1.16
C LYS A 277 -9.25 -12.07 -1.41
N ALA A 278 -9.60 -10.79 -1.24
CA ALA A 278 -10.95 -10.31 -1.51
C ALA A 278 -11.34 -10.43 -3.00
N VAL A 279 -10.42 -10.09 -3.91
CA VAL A 279 -10.61 -10.22 -5.36
C VAL A 279 -10.80 -11.69 -5.77
N MET A 280 -9.98 -12.61 -5.24
CA MET A 280 -10.14 -14.05 -5.47
C MET A 280 -11.50 -14.56 -5.01
N ARG A 281 -11.94 -14.17 -3.80
CA ARG A 281 -13.27 -14.51 -3.29
C ARG A 281 -14.40 -13.96 -4.17
N ARG A 282 -14.29 -12.72 -4.66
CA ARG A 282 -15.28 -12.12 -5.57
C ARG A 282 -15.36 -12.88 -6.89
N ARG A 283 -14.21 -13.25 -7.46
CA ARG A 283 -14.14 -14.07 -8.68
C ARG A 283 -14.80 -15.43 -8.47
N ASP A 284 -14.48 -16.12 -7.37
CA ASP A 284 -15.06 -17.43 -7.07
C ASP A 284 -16.57 -17.37 -6.82
N ASN A 285 -17.07 -16.28 -6.22
CA ASN A 285 -18.51 -16.07 -6.08
C ASN A 285 -19.22 -15.90 -7.42
N ILE A 286 -18.60 -15.21 -8.40
CA ILE A 286 -19.14 -15.06 -9.76
C ILE A 286 -19.19 -16.44 -10.46
N GLN A 287 -18.12 -17.22 -10.33
CA GLN A 287 -18.05 -18.58 -10.86
C GLN A 287 -19.09 -19.52 -10.23
N ALA A 288 -19.23 -19.49 -8.90
CA ALA A 288 -20.20 -20.30 -8.18
C ALA A 288 -21.66 -19.92 -8.52
N GLU A 289 -21.94 -18.64 -8.78
CA GLU A 289 -23.25 -18.18 -9.25
C GLU A 289 -23.58 -18.77 -10.63
N PHE A 290 -22.62 -18.76 -11.55
CA PHE A 290 -22.76 -19.39 -12.87
C PHE A 290 -22.99 -20.90 -12.77
N GLU A 291 -22.17 -21.62 -11.99
CA GLU A 291 -22.29 -23.07 -11.80
C GLU A 291 -23.65 -23.47 -11.21
N ALA A 292 -24.11 -22.74 -10.20
CA ALA A 292 -25.39 -22.99 -9.55
C ALA A 292 -26.59 -22.78 -10.49
N LYS A 293 -26.52 -21.76 -11.35
CA LYS A 293 -27.54 -21.47 -12.36
C LYS A 293 -27.52 -22.49 -13.51
N SER A 294 -26.33 -22.86 -13.98
CA SER A 294 -26.14 -23.88 -15.01
C SER A 294 -26.72 -25.24 -14.58
N GLU A 295 -26.51 -25.63 -13.32
CA GLU A 295 -27.11 -26.85 -12.77
C GLU A 295 -28.64 -26.75 -12.64
N ALA A 296 -29.15 -25.61 -12.18
CA ALA A 296 -30.59 -25.41 -12.07
C ALA A 296 -31.29 -25.54 -13.44
N LEU A 297 -30.68 -24.99 -14.50
CA LEU A 297 -31.13 -25.16 -15.89
C LEU A 297 -31.12 -26.64 -16.31
N ALA A 298 -30.02 -27.35 -16.05
CA ALA A 298 -29.91 -28.77 -16.39
C ALA A 298 -31.02 -29.63 -15.74
N SER A 299 -31.54 -29.20 -14.59
CA SER A 299 -32.62 -29.89 -13.87
C SER A 299 -34.05 -29.52 -14.30
N ARG A 300 -34.28 -28.39 -14.99
CA ARG A 300 -35.62 -27.90 -15.37
C ARG A 300 -35.79 -27.84 -16.89
N LYS A 301 -36.74 -28.62 -17.43
CA LYS A 301 -37.06 -28.65 -18.88
C LYS A 301 -38.02 -27.55 -19.35
N ALA A 302 -38.75 -26.90 -18.44
CA ALA A 302 -39.65 -25.78 -18.76
C ALA A 302 -38.88 -24.46 -18.64
N ASP A 303 -39.09 -23.54 -19.59
CA ASP A 303 -38.47 -22.21 -19.69
C ASP A 303 -37.01 -22.18 -20.22
N GLN A 304 -36.66 -23.05 -21.18
CA GLN A 304 -35.30 -23.14 -21.75
C GLN A 304 -34.79 -21.82 -22.35
N ASP A 305 -35.57 -21.11 -23.16
CA ASP A 305 -35.07 -19.95 -23.91
C ASP A 305 -34.72 -18.74 -23.01
N ALA A 306 -35.57 -18.42 -22.03
CA ALA A 306 -35.33 -17.30 -21.10
C ALA A 306 -34.19 -17.61 -20.11
N LEU A 307 -34.06 -18.87 -19.69
CA LEU A 307 -32.98 -19.29 -18.80
C LEU A 307 -31.65 -19.44 -19.55
N GLN A 308 -31.68 -19.67 -20.87
CA GLN A 308 -30.50 -19.70 -21.73
C GLN A 308 -29.89 -18.30 -21.88
N GLU A 309 -30.71 -17.26 -22.14
CA GLU A 309 -30.23 -15.86 -22.21
C GLU A 309 -29.60 -15.41 -20.88
N GLU A 310 -30.21 -15.77 -19.74
CA GLU A 310 -29.64 -15.48 -18.42
C GLU A 310 -28.32 -16.23 -18.18
N MET A 311 -28.19 -17.47 -18.67
CA MET A 311 -26.97 -18.26 -18.57
C MET A 311 -25.85 -17.67 -19.43
N ASP A 312 -26.14 -17.26 -20.65
CA ASP A 312 -25.17 -16.65 -21.56
C ASP A 312 -24.62 -15.35 -20.94
N GLY A 313 -25.49 -14.51 -20.35
CA GLY A 313 -25.05 -13.32 -19.62
C GLY A 313 -24.18 -13.62 -18.39
N LEU A 314 -24.42 -14.73 -17.68
CA LEU A 314 -23.55 -15.16 -16.58
C LEU A 314 -22.21 -15.73 -17.08
N ALA A 315 -22.21 -16.43 -18.22
CA ALA A 315 -20.99 -16.92 -18.86
C ALA A 315 -20.09 -15.75 -19.27
N ASP A 316 -20.65 -14.75 -19.94
CA ASP A 316 -19.95 -13.51 -20.31
C ASP A 316 -19.38 -12.81 -19.07
N ARG A 317 -20.16 -12.74 -17.99
CA ARG A 317 -19.72 -12.14 -16.72
C ARG A 317 -18.54 -12.89 -16.10
N VAL A 318 -18.55 -14.23 -16.13
CA VAL A 318 -17.42 -15.07 -15.68
C VAL A 318 -16.18 -14.83 -16.55
N GLU A 319 -16.35 -14.80 -17.87
CA GLU A 319 -15.25 -14.57 -18.81
C GLU A 319 -14.62 -13.20 -18.61
N LEU A 320 -15.43 -12.14 -18.55
CA LEU A 320 -14.97 -10.78 -18.27
C LEU A 320 -14.26 -10.69 -16.91
N ALA A 321 -14.81 -11.32 -15.87
CA ALA A 321 -14.22 -11.35 -14.54
C ALA A 321 -12.83 -12.02 -14.53
N ASN A 322 -12.71 -13.15 -15.23
CA ASN A 322 -11.45 -13.89 -15.37
C ASN A 322 -10.42 -13.08 -16.16
N ASN A 323 -10.80 -12.51 -17.31
CA ASN A 323 -9.90 -11.72 -18.16
C ASN A 323 -9.41 -10.44 -17.46
N ALA A 324 -10.30 -9.75 -16.74
CA ALA A 324 -9.94 -8.58 -15.95
C ALA A 324 -8.92 -8.91 -14.85
N LEU A 325 -9.15 -10.00 -14.10
CA LEU A 325 -8.21 -10.43 -13.06
C LEU A 325 -6.87 -10.82 -13.64
N LYS A 326 -6.84 -11.60 -14.72
CA LYS A 326 -5.57 -12.01 -15.36
C LYS A 326 -4.76 -10.82 -15.86
N GLY A 327 -5.42 -9.88 -16.55
CA GLY A 327 -4.76 -8.68 -17.05
C GLY A 327 -4.19 -7.82 -15.93
N ASP A 328 -4.97 -7.61 -14.86
CA ASP A 328 -4.54 -6.76 -13.76
C ASP A 328 -3.54 -7.45 -12.82
N TRP A 329 -3.53 -8.79 -12.77
CA TRP A 329 -2.58 -9.57 -11.99
C TRP A 329 -1.13 -9.30 -12.40
N SER A 330 -0.83 -9.36 -13.70
CA SER A 330 0.52 -9.08 -14.21
C SER A 330 0.96 -7.64 -13.92
N ARG A 331 0.04 -6.67 -14.10
CA ARG A 331 0.29 -5.26 -13.76
C ARG A 331 0.60 -5.10 -12.28
N TRP A 332 -0.21 -5.70 -11.40
CA TRP A 332 0.00 -5.65 -9.96
C TRP A 332 1.34 -6.27 -9.57
N GLN A 333 1.69 -7.44 -10.15
CA GLN A 333 2.96 -8.10 -9.88
C GLN A 333 4.16 -7.24 -10.27
N ASN A 334 4.10 -6.57 -11.43
CA ASN A 334 5.18 -5.68 -11.87
C ASN A 334 5.32 -4.48 -10.92
N SER A 335 4.22 -3.79 -10.62
CA SER A 335 4.23 -2.69 -9.65
C SER A 335 4.82 -3.14 -8.30
N MET A 336 4.35 -4.26 -7.77
CA MET A 336 4.81 -4.81 -6.49
C MET A 336 6.31 -5.14 -6.49
N ARG A 337 6.84 -5.69 -7.57
CA ARG A 337 8.27 -5.94 -7.72
C ARG A 337 9.07 -4.63 -7.72
N THR A 338 8.65 -3.64 -8.51
CA THR A 338 9.34 -2.34 -8.60
C THR A 338 9.35 -1.64 -7.24
N ASP A 339 8.19 -1.56 -6.59
CA ASP A 339 8.02 -0.89 -5.31
C ASP A 339 8.85 -1.54 -4.20
N LEU A 340 8.79 -2.87 -4.06
CA LEU A 340 9.58 -3.59 -3.06
C LEU A 340 11.08 -3.54 -3.37
N LYS A 341 11.47 -3.70 -4.64
CA LYS A 341 12.88 -3.61 -5.07
C LYS A 341 13.47 -2.26 -4.69
N SER A 342 12.79 -1.17 -5.04
CA SER A 342 13.22 0.20 -4.71
C SER A 342 13.40 0.38 -3.19
N ALA A 343 12.41 -0.03 -2.39
CA ALA A 343 12.50 0.07 -0.93
C ALA A 343 13.66 -0.74 -0.32
N PHE A 344 13.89 -1.97 -0.81
CA PHE A 344 14.99 -2.80 -0.34
C PHE A 344 16.36 -2.28 -0.78
N ILE A 345 16.50 -1.78 -2.01
CA ILE A 345 17.74 -1.17 -2.50
C ILE A 345 18.06 0.08 -1.67
N SER A 346 17.11 1.00 -1.53
CA SER A 346 17.26 2.20 -0.69
C SER A 346 17.69 1.85 0.73
N THR A 347 17.08 0.81 1.32
CA THR A 347 17.45 0.34 2.66
C THR A 347 18.86 -0.23 2.70
N ALA A 348 19.27 -1.00 1.67
CA ALA A 348 20.59 -1.58 1.59
C ALA A 348 21.68 -0.50 1.46
N GLU A 349 21.44 0.51 0.62
CA GLU A 349 22.33 1.67 0.48
C GLU A 349 22.47 2.41 1.81
N LYS A 350 21.35 2.67 2.51
CA LYS A 350 21.39 3.29 3.83
C LYS A 350 22.15 2.47 4.86
N ASN A 351 22.03 1.14 4.82
CA ASN A 351 22.80 0.25 5.68
C ASN A 351 24.30 0.32 5.38
N MET A 352 24.71 0.41 4.11
CA MET A 352 26.12 0.59 3.74
C MET A 352 26.67 1.90 4.29
N GLU A 353 25.95 3.01 4.09
CA GLU A 353 26.31 4.32 4.65
C GLU A 353 26.48 4.24 6.17
N TYR A 354 25.53 3.62 6.87
CA TYR A 354 25.57 3.44 8.32
C TYR A 354 26.87 2.72 8.76
N TYR A 355 27.18 1.56 8.18
CA TYR A 355 28.37 0.81 8.57
C TYR A 355 29.67 1.54 8.20
N GLU A 356 29.72 2.26 7.08
CA GLU A 356 30.87 3.07 6.71
C GLU A 356 31.12 4.19 7.71
N LYS A 357 30.07 4.90 8.12
CA LYS A 357 30.18 5.98 9.11
C LYS A 357 30.62 5.44 10.47
N VAL A 358 30.02 4.36 10.95
CA VAL A 358 30.42 3.73 12.23
C VAL A 358 31.88 3.24 12.17
N ARG A 359 32.32 2.63 11.05
CA ARG A 359 33.69 2.11 10.89
C ARG A 359 34.74 3.22 10.75
N ALA A 360 34.50 4.22 9.91
CA ALA A 360 35.43 5.33 9.68
C ALA A 360 35.72 6.12 10.95
N GLN A 361 34.81 6.05 11.93
CA GLN A 361 34.93 6.73 13.21
C GLN A 361 35.82 5.97 14.19
N ASN A 362 35.71 4.64 14.25
CA ASN A 362 36.58 3.80 15.09
C ASN A 362 38.07 3.97 14.75
N PHE A 363 38.43 4.17 13.48
CA PHE A 363 39.84 4.35 13.07
C PHE A 363 40.42 5.73 13.37
N LYS A 364 39.59 6.77 13.53
CA LYS A 364 40.06 8.13 13.84
C LYS A 364 40.25 8.36 15.34
N SER A 365 39.51 7.64 16.19
CA SER A 365 39.66 7.70 17.65
C SER A 365 40.77 6.81 18.20
N LEU A 366 41.27 5.84 17.42
CA LEU A 366 42.36 4.93 17.81
C LEU A 366 43.76 5.38 17.36
N ASN A 367 43.85 6.39 16.48
CA ASN A 367 45.11 6.89 15.89
C ASN A 367 45.48 8.31 16.34
N ARG A 368 44.82 8.82 17.37
CA ARG A 368 45.26 9.98 18.16
C ARG A 368 45.41 9.49 19.59
#